data_AF-A0A8T2I7G0-F1
#
_entry.id   AF-A0A8T2I7G0-F1
#
_cell.length_a   1.000
_cell.length_b   1.000
_cell.length_c   1.000
_cell.angle_alpha   90.00
_cell.angle_beta   90.00
_cell.angle_gamma   90.00
#
_symmetry.space_group_name_H-M   'P 1'
#
loop_
_entity.id
_entity.type
_entity.pdbx_description
1 polymer ?
#
loop_
_entity_poly.entity_id
_entity_poly.type
_entity_poly.pdbx_seq_one_letter_code
_entity_poly.pdbx_strand_id
1 'polypeptide(L)'
;MQRAAITFRSPASCFPSKSKITSRSATTRRSFAVRAGLNDVINNVTIAIQNSPLAKGKAALAKLQAGQFDEIETGSKIDELIAGNPVVVFSFSSCPFCVKAKKILDDANVKYKAIELNQMGAEGMAIRAVLAERTGRTSMPNIWIGGQGIGGCNDGPGIVTLQKSGDLIPILQKAGAL
;
A
#
# COMPACT_ATOMS: atom_id res chain seq x y z
N MET A 1 -62.60 29.85 6.73
CA MET A 1 -62.93 29.06 5.52
C MET A 1 -61.87 27.97 5.35
N GLN A 2 -62.30 26.70 5.47
CA GLN A 2 -61.83 25.46 4.80
C GLN A 2 -60.32 25.14 4.72
N ARG A 3 -59.78 23.92 4.96
CA ARG A 3 -60.24 22.53 5.22
C ARG A 3 -59.00 21.79 5.78
N ALA A 4 -59.03 21.18 6.97
CA ALA A 4 -59.42 19.79 7.28
C ALA A 4 -58.57 18.69 6.61
N ALA A 5 -57.74 18.05 7.44
CA ALA A 5 -57.00 16.81 7.18
C ALA A 5 -57.93 15.58 7.22
N ILE A 6 -57.73 14.61 6.33
CA ILE A 6 -58.30 13.27 6.45
C ILE A 6 -57.26 12.25 5.97
N THR A 7 -56.69 11.51 6.92
CA THR A 7 -55.92 10.29 6.72
C THR A 7 -56.87 9.14 6.37
N PHE A 8 -56.55 8.35 5.35
CA PHE A 8 -57.22 7.08 5.06
C PHE A 8 -56.25 5.93 5.34
N ARG A 9 -56.70 5.01 6.21
CA ARG A 9 -56.05 3.75 6.58
C ARG A 9 -57.05 2.63 6.30
N SER A 10 -56.68 1.60 5.56
CA SER A 10 -57.28 0.23 5.56
C SER A 10 -56.79 -0.59 4.37
N PRO A 11 -56.97 -1.92 4.35
CA PRO A 11 -56.65 -2.89 5.40
C PRO A 11 -55.89 -4.11 4.82
N ALA A 12 -55.45 -4.99 5.72
CA ALA A 12 -54.86 -6.28 5.41
C ALA A 12 -55.82 -7.21 4.65
N SER A 13 -55.29 -7.94 3.65
CA SER A 13 -55.91 -9.15 3.10
C SER A 13 -54.92 -10.30 3.14
N CYS A 14 -55.35 -11.35 3.82
CA CYS A 14 -54.68 -12.63 4.05
C CYS A 14 -55.10 -13.65 2.95
N PHE A 15 -54.38 -14.80 2.89
CA PHE A 15 -54.62 -16.09 2.18
C PHE A 15 -54.03 -16.31 0.77
N PRO A 16 -53.72 -17.57 0.34
CA PRO A 16 -53.53 -18.87 1.05
C PRO A 16 -52.14 -19.55 0.84
N SER A 17 -52.02 -20.74 1.43
CA SER A 17 -50.84 -21.64 1.57
C SER A 17 -50.49 -22.54 0.37
N LYS A 18 -49.18 -22.83 0.25
CA LYS A 18 -48.46 -24.04 -0.24
C LYS A 18 -48.77 -24.63 -1.63
N SER A 19 -47.72 -24.74 -2.46
CA SER A 19 -47.23 -26.03 -3.01
C SER A 19 -45.85 -25.91 -3.70
N LYS A 20 -45.13 -27.04 -3.70
CA LYS A 20 -43.72 -27.28 -4.04
C LYS A 20 -43.40 -27.12 -5.53
N ILE A 21 -42.10 -26.98 -5.86
CA ILE A 21 -41.31 -27.38 -7.06
C ILE A 21 -40.21 -26.32 -7.23
N THR A 22 -38.90 -26.53 -7.38
CA THR A 22 -37.97 -27.67 -7.50
C THR A 22 -36.55 -27.11 -7.27
N SER A 23 -35.62 -27.98 -6.93
CA SER A 23 -34.18 -27.73 -6.79
C SER A 23 -33.55 -26.91 -7.93
N ARG A 24 -32.57 -26.05 -7.60
CA ARG A 24 -31.31 -25.86 -8.34
C ARG A 24 -30.32 -24.96 -7.59
N SER A 25 -29.23 -25.60 -7.16
CA SER A 25 -27.83 -25.20 -7.11
C SER A 25 -27.40 -23.81 -6.62
N ALA A 26 -26.44 -23.87 -5.70
CA ALA A 26 -25.57 -22.84 -5.17
C ALA A 26 -24.77 -22.04 -6.23
N THR A 27 -24.11 -20.98 -5.72
CA THR A 27 -23.00 -20.16 -6.27
C THR A 27 -23.49 -18.73 -6.58
N THR A 28 -23.31 -17.74 -5.71
CA THR A 28 -22.11 -16.88 -5.73
C THR A 28 -22.02 -16.05 -4.43
N ARG A 29 -21.33 -16.57 -3.41
CA ARG A 29 -20.74 -15.82 -2.28
C ARG A 29 -19.34 -16.34 -1.97
N ARG A 30 -18.54 -16.64 -3.01
CA ARG A 30 -17.20 -17.24 -2.84
C ARG A 30 -16.04 -16.32 -3.19
N SER A 31 -16.28 -15.16 -3.79
CA SER A 31 -15.21 -14.31 -4.32
C SER A 31 -14.61 -13.32 -3.32
N PHE A 32 -15.27 -13.05 -2.18
CA PHE A 32 -14.80 -12.03 -1.22
C PHE A 32 -13.95 -12.63 -0.09
N ALA A 33 -14.28 -13.83 0.41
CA ALA A 33 -13.58 -14.44 1.54
C ALA A 33 -12.19 -15.02 1.20
N VAL A 34 -11.96 -15.43 -0.06
CA VAL A 34 -10.67 -16.02 -0.48
C VAL A 34 -9.56 -14.97 -0.57
N ARG A 35 -9.88 -13.71 -0.88
CA ARG A 35 -8.91 -12.61 -0.95
C ARG A 35 -8.41 -12.16 0.43
N ALA A 36 -9.24 -12.23 1.47
CA ALA A 36 -8.84 -11.87 2.83
C ALA A 36 -7.80 -12.85 3.39
N GLY A 37 -8.05 -14.16 3.28
CA GLY A 37 -7.14 -15.19 3.80
C GLY A 37 -5.77 -15.23 3.11
N LEU A 38 -5.69 -14.88 1.82
CA LEU A 38 -4.41 -14.79 1.12
C LEU A 38 -3.58 -13.59 1.61
N ASN A 39 -4.21 -12.45 1.85
CA ASN A 39 -3.55 -11.26 2.39
C ASN A 39 -3.03 -11.52 3.82
N ASP A 40 -3.78 -12.23 4.65
CA ASP A 40 -3.36 -12.56 6.03
C ASP A 40 -2.16 -13.52 6.07
N VAL A 41 -2.11 -14.51 5.16
CA VAL A 41 -0.96 -15.41 5.03
C VAL A 41 0.26 -14.67 4.49
N ILE A 42 0.08 -13.81 3.48
CA ILE A 42 1.16 -12.97 2.94
C ILE A 42 1.70 -12.03 4.04
N ASN A 43 0.83 -11.43 4.86
CA ASN A 43 1.22 -10.56 5.96
C ASN A 43 2.03 -11.34 7.02
N ASN A 44 1.58 -12.51 7.44
CA ASN A 44 2.28 -13.32 8.45
C ASN A 44 3.66 -13.81 7.97
N VAL A 45 3.78 -14.22 6.71
CA VAL A 45 5.07 -14.62 6.12
C VAL A 45 6.01 -13.41 5.95
N THR A 46 5.46 -12.26 5.57
CA THR A 46 6.24 -11.00 5.47
C THR A 46 6.79 -10.60 6.83
N ILE A 47 5.98 -10.68 7.89
CA ILE A 47 6.40 -10.40 9.28
C ILE A 47 7.52 -11.34 9.72
N ALA A 48 7.47 -12.63 9.35
CA ALA A 48 8.50 -13.60 9.72
C ALA A 48 9.85 -13.33 9.02
N ILE A 49 9.83 -12.96 7.74
CA ILE A 49 11.05 -12.61 6.97
C ILE A 49 11.66 -11.30 7.52
N GLN A 50 10.82 -10.31 7.85
CA GLN A 50 11.25 -9.06 8.48
C GLN A 50 11.86 -9.27 9.86
N ASN A 51 11.37 -10.26 10.62
CA ASN A 51 11.92 -10.60 11.94
C ASN A 51 13.19 -11.45 11.90
N SER A 52 13.70 -11.79 10.72
CA SER A 52 14.91 -12.59 10.58
C SER A 52 16.13 -11.91 11.22
N PRO A 53 17.07 -12.68 11.79
CA PRO A 53 18.30 -12.13 12.37
C PRO A 53 19.09 -11.25 11.39
N LEU A 54 19.05 -11.59 10.09
CA LEU A 54 19.77 -10.86 9.05
C LEU A 54 19.13 -9.51 8.72
N ALA A 55 17.80 -9.41 8.69
CA ALA A 55 17.11 -8.14 8.48
C ALA A 55 17.34 -7.19 9.67
N LYS A 56 17.25 -7.72 10.91
CA LYS A 56 17.57 -6.97 12.13
C LYS A 56 19.02 -6.48 12.16
N GLY A 57 19.97 -7.31 11.74
CA GLY A 57 21.38 -6.91 11.62
C GLY A 57 21.60 -5.77 10.63
N LYS A 58 20.93 -5.80 9.47
CA LYS A 58 21.02 -4.71 8.48
C LYS A 58 20.39 -3.41 8.97
N ALA A 59 19.24 -3.49 9.65
CA ALA A 59 18.60 -2.31 10.24
C ALA A 59 19.45 -1.72 11.38
N ALA A 60 20.02 -2.56 12.24
CA ALA A 60 20.94 -2.13 13.30
C ALA A 60 22.17 -1.41 12.73
N LEU A 61 22.78 -1.95 11.66
CA LEU A 61 23.91 -1.27 10.99
C LEU A 61 23.50 0.08 10.40
N ALA A 62 22.30 0.19 9.83
CA ALA A 62 21.79 1.46 9.31
C ALA A 62 21.57 2.48 10.43
N LYS A 63 21.05 2.07 11.59
CA LYS A 63 20.92 2.94 12.78
C LYS A 63 22.29 3.42 13.26
N LEU A 64 23.29 2.53 13.31
CA LEU A 64 24.66 2.90 13.67
C LEU A 64 25.28 3.91 12.69
N GLN A 65 25.00 3.77 11.38
CA GLN A 65 25.46 4.72 10.36
C GLN A 65 24.78 6.09 10.45
N ALA A 66 23.53 6.14 10.90
CA ALA A 66 22.78 7.37 11.06
C ALA A 66 23.18 8.18 12.30
N GLY A 67 23.84 7.55 13.28
CA GLY A 67 24.23 8.20 14.54
C GLY A 67 23.04 8.40 15.47
N GLN A 68 23.05 9.49 16.25
CA GLN A 68 21.92 9.85 17.11
C GLN A 68 20.87 10.61 16.29
N PHE A 69 19.65 10.07 16.24
CA PHE A 69 18.49 10.71 15.63
C PHE A 69 17.24 10.37 16.42
N ASP A 70 16.21 11.22 16.34
CA ASP A 70 14.91 10.94 16.91
C ASP A 70 14.11 10.04 15.96
N GLU A 71 13.91 8.78 16.38
CA GLU A 71 13.21 7.77 15.59
C GLU A 71 11.71 8.08 15.43
N ILE A 72 11.10 8.74 16.43
CA ILE A 72 9.68 9.10 16.41
C ILE A 72 9.47 10.24 15.43
N GLU A 73 10.27 11.32 15.52
CA GLU A 73 10.18 12.47 14.62
C GLU A 73 10.45 12.06 13.16
N THR A 74 11.50 11.26 12.94
CA THR A 74 11.85 10.74 11.62
C THR A 74 10.74 9.85 11.07
N GLY A 75 10.16 9.00 11.92
CA GLY A 75 9.03 8.14 11.57
C GLY A 75 7.80 8.95 11.14
N SER A 76 7.41 9.95 11.93
CA SER A 76 6.31 10.85 11.62
C SER A 76 6.52 11.56 10.30
N LYS A 77 7.73 12.06 10.02
CA LYS A 77 8.05 12.70 8.74
C LYS A 77 7.89 11.75 7.55
N ILE A 78 8.30 10.48 7.70
CA ILE A 78 8.10 9.47 6.67
C ILE A 78 6.61 9.21 6.44
N ASP A 79 5.82 9.11 7.51
CA ASP A 79 4.38 8.88 7.44
C ASP A 79 3.65 10.06 6.78
N GLU A 80 4.02 11.30 7.10
CA GLU A 80 3.51 12.51 6.44
C GLU A 80 3.82 12.53 4.95
N LEU A 81 5.05 12.18 4.56
CA LEU A 81 5.43 12.09 3.15
C LEU A 81 4.60 11.05 2.41
N ILE A 82 4.44 9.86 2.99
CA ILE A 82 3.69 8.74 2.41
C ILE A 82 2.18 9.03 2.35
N ALA A 83 1.61 9.65 3.38
CA ALA A 83 0.18 9.97 3.44
C ALA A 83 -0.18 11.18 2.56
N GLY A 84 0.73 12.15 2.45
CA GLY A 84 0.52 13.38 1.68
C GLY A 84 0.70 13.23 0.17
N ASN A 85 1.26 12.11 -0.31
CA ASN A 85 1.55 11.91 -1.73
C ASN A 85 1.08 10.53 -2.20
N PRO A 86 0.33 10.43 -3.33
CA PRO A 86 -0.08 9.14 -3.89
C PRO A 86 1.08 8.19 -4.19
N VAL A 87 2.23 8.75 -4.59
CA VAL A 87 3.46 7.99 -4.87
C VAL A 87 4.66 8.73 -4.28
N VAL A 88 5.46 8.00 -3.48
CA VAL A 88 6.71 8.48 -2.90
C VAL A 88 7.84 7.55 -3.29
N VAL A 89 8.97 8.13 -3.69
CA VAL A 89 10.19 7.40 -4.06
C VAL A 89 11.34 7.92 -3.21
N PHE A 90 11.75 7.12 -2.22
CA PHE A 90 13.02 7.36 -1.53
C PHE A 90 14.17 6.88 -2.41
N SER A 91 15.13 7.77 -2.65
CA SER A 91 16.10 7.64 -3.72
C SER A 91 17.50 8.09 -3.30
N PHE A 92 18.50 7.59 -4.01
CA PHE A 92 19.84 8.15 -4.05
C PHE A 92 20.13 8.68 -5.45
N SER A 93 20.62 9.93 -5.55
CA SER A 93 20.78 10.63 -6.82
C SER A 93 21.77 9.96 -7.76
N SER A 94 22.79 9.29 -7.22
CA SER A 94 23.83 8.59 -7.97
C SER A 94 23.50 7.11 -8.27
N CYS A 95 22.28 6.64 -7.99
CA CYS A 95 21.92 5.23 -8.13
C CYS A 95 21.23 4.94 -9.49
N PRO A 96 21.76 4.02 -10.32
CA PRO A 96 21.16 3.70 -11.63
C PRO A 96 19.77 3.05 -11.50
N PHE A 97 19.53 2.27 -10.44
CA PHE A 97 18.22 1.67 -10.16
C PHE A 97 17.17 2.71 -9.80
N CYS A 98 17.57 3.79 -9.13
CA CYS A 98 16.69 4.90 -8.81
C CYS A 98 16.26 5.65 -10.06
N VAL A 99 17.20 5.96 -10.96
CA VAL A 99 16.93 6.60 -12.25
C VAL A 99 15.95 5.75 -13.06
N LYS A 100 16.17 4.43 -13.12
CA LYS A 100 15.28 3.52 -13.82
C LYS A 100 13.85 3.51 -13.23
N ALA A 101 13.72 3.47 -11.91
CA ALA A 101 12.42 3.49 -11.25
C ALA A 101 11.65 4.79 -11.53
N LYS A 102 12.34 5.94 -11.46
CA LYS A 102 11.76 7.25 -11.80
C LYS A 102 11.30 7.29 -13.25
N LYS A 103 12.15 6.83 -14.17
CA LYS A 103 11.80 6.76 -15.60
C LYS A 103 10.52 5.95 -15.84
N ILE A 104 10.32 4.84 -15.14
CA ILE A 104 9.09 4.02 -15.28
C ILE A 104 7.85 4.80 -14.83
N LEU A 105 7.95 5.58 -13.76
CA LEU A 105 6.86 6.45 -13.30
C LEU A 105 6.63 7.63 -14.24
N ASP A 106 7.71 8.22 -14.77
CA ASP A 106 7.66 9.30 -15.76
C ASP A 106 7.00 8.82 -17.06
N ASP A 107 7.39 7.64 -17.57
CA ASP A 107 6.82 7.01 -18.76
C ASP A 107 5.33 6.67 -18.58
N ALA A 108 4.91 6.40 -17.35
CA ALA A 108 3.51 6.19 -16.97
C ALA A 108 2.73 7.50 -16.76
N ASN A 109 3.38 8.67 -16.88
CA ASN A 109 2.82 10.00 -16.68
C ASN A 109 2.22 10.21 -15.27
N VAL A 110 2.85 9.59 -14.26
CA VAL A 110 2.45 9.64 -12.85
C VAL A 110 3.15 10.79 -12.15
N LYS A 111 2.41 11.54 -11.32
CA LYS A 111 3.04 12.47 -10.38
C LYS A 111 3.53 11.73 -9.14
N TYR A 112 4.83 11.85 -8.84
CA TYR A 112 5.44 11.28 -7.64
C TYR A 112 6.34 12.27 -6.92
N LYS A 113 6.55 12.03 -5.63
CA LYS A 113 7.51 12.78 -4.81
C LYS A 113 8.80 11.97 -4.66
N ALA A 114 9.90 12.43 -5.25
CA ALA A 114 11.22 11.87 -5.01
C ALA A 114 11.90 12.56 -3.81
N ILE A 115 12.48 11.75 -2.91
CA ILE A 115 13.25 12.21 -1.75
C ILE A 115 14.69 11.70 -1.90
N GLU A 116 15.62 12.62 -2.14
CA GLU A 116 17.05 12.33 -2.36
C GLU A 116 17.80 12.26 -1.03
N LEU A 117 17.80 11.08 -0.42
CA LEU A 117 18.36 10.87 0.93
C LEU A 117 19.87 11.16 1.00
N ASN A 118 20.62 10.96 -0.10
CA ASN A 118 22.05 11.25 -0.15
C ASN A 118 22.36 12.75 -0.10
N GLN A 119 21.39 13.62 -0.40
CA GLN A 119 21.58 15.08 -0.36
C GLN A 119 21.22 15.68 0.99
N MET A 120 20.56 14.92 1.87
CA MET A 120 20.06 15.36 3.18
C MET A 120 21.06 15.11 4.33
N GLY A 121 22.23 14.54 4.05
CA GLY A 121 23.23 14.24 5.07
C GLY A 121 22.73 13.28 6.15
N ALA A 122 22.89 13.66 7.42
CA ALA A 122 22.54 12.83 8.58
C ALA A 122 21.02 12.50 8.62
N GLU A 123 20.17 13.45 8.26
CA GLU A 123 18.72 13.25 8.23
C GLU A 123 18.33 12.18 7.21
N GLY A 124 18.97 12.19 6.03
CA GLY A 124 18.73 11.16 5.02
C GLY A 124 19.16 9.76 5.48
N MET A 125 20.21 9.67 6.29
CA MET A 125 20.62 8.40 6.91
C MET A 125 19.65 7.94 7.99
N ALA A 126 19.12 8.86 8.80
CA ALA A 126 18.06 8.56 9.78
C ALA A 126 16.81 8.01 9.08
N ILE A 127 16.34 8.67 8.02
CA ILE A 127 15.21 8.19 7.22
C ILE A 127 15.50 6.79 6.65
N ARG A 128 16.70 6.56 6.10
CA ARG A 128 17.10 5.25 5.60
C ARG A 128 17.07 4.17 6.69
N ALA A 129 17.48 4.50 7.91
CA ALA A 129 17.46 3.57 9.04
C ALA A 129 16.02 3.20 9.43
N VAL A 130 15.12 4.19 9.55
CA VAL A 130 13.70 3.95 9.86
C VAL A 130 13.02 3.16 8.73
N LEU A 131 13.29 3.49 7.47
CA LEU A 131 12.79 2.72 6.32
C LEU A 131 13.30 1.27 6.33
N ALA A 132 14.55 1.04 6.73
CA ALA A 132 15.13 -0.29 6.84
C ALA A 132 14.44 -1.14 7.90
N GLU A 133 14.01 -0.54 9.00
CA GLU A 133 13.22 -1.22 10.02
C GLU A 133 11.80 -1.53 9.54
N ARG A 134 11.13 -0.57 8.90
CA ARG A 134 9.75 -0.75 8.40
C ARG A 134 9.65 -1.76 7.27
N THR A 135 10.63 -1.78 6.37
CA THR A 135 10.57 -2.57 5.13
C THR A 135 11.51 -3.78 5.13
N GLY A 136 12.44 -3.86 6.09
CA GLY A 136 13.53 -4.83 6.07
C GLY A 136 14.59 -4.56 4.99
N ARG A 137 14.54 -3.39 4.31
CA ARG A 137 15.40 -3.06 3.17
C ARG A 137 16.17 -1.77 3.40
N THR A 138 17.49 -1.85 3.25
CA THR A 138 18.41 -0.71 3.27
C THR A 138 18.78 -0.20 1.87
N SER A 139 18.34 -0.90 0.83
CA SER A 139 18.60 -0.59 -0.57
C SER A 139 17.64 0.46 -1.11
N MET A 140 18.14 1.28 -2.04
CA MET A 140 17.37 2.25 -2.78
C MET A 140 17.23 1.79 -4.24
N PRO A 141 16.11 2.06 -4.92
CA PRO A 141 14.98 2.87 -4.47
C PRO A 141 14.09 2.13 -3.44
N ASN A 142 13.37 2.88 -2.61
CA ASN A 142 12.29 2.37 -1.76
C ASN A 142 11.00 3.13 -2.11
N ILE A 143 10.04 2.41 -2.71
CA ILE A 143 8.89 2.98 -3.41
C ILE A 143 7.61 2.69 -2.65
N TRP A 144 6.81 3.72 -2.44
CA TRP A 144 5.52 3.67 -1.77
C TRP A 144 4.43 4.18 -2.70
N ILE A 145 3.31 3.45 -2.80
CA ILE A 145 2.15 3.82 -3.62
C ILE A 145 0.88 3.64 -2.77
N GLY A 146 0.07 4.69 -2.65
CA GLY A 146 -1.18 4.68 -1.89
C GLY A 146 -1.00 4.26 -0.42
N GLY A 147 0.10 4.68 0.21
CA GLY A 147 0.43 4.29 1.59
C GLY A 147 1.12 2.93 1.74
N GLN A 148 1.21 2.12 0.69
CA GLN A 148 1.79 0.78 0.75
C GLN A 148 3.22 0.74 0.19
N GLY A 149 4.13 0.13 0.95
CA GLY A 149 5.50 -0.13 0.52
C GLY A 149 5.52 -1.22 -0.55
N ILE A 150 5.89 -0.84 -1.76
CA ILE A 150 5.92 -1.74 -2.92
C ILE A 150 7.24 -2.50 -2.95
N GLY A 151 8.34 -1.79 -2.73
CA GLY A 151 9.67 -2.38 -2.68
C GLY A 151 10.69 -1.58 -3.48
N GLY A 152 11.56 -2.28 -4.21
CA GLY A 152 12.70 -1.69 -4.92
C GLY A 152 12.52 -1.60 -6.43
N CYS A 153 13.65 -1.56 -7.16
CA CYS A 153 13.62 -1.52 -8.63
C CYS A 153 13.40 -2.92 -9.23
N ASN A 154 14.35 -3.83 -9.01
CA ASN A 154 14.38 -5.16 -9.63
C ASN A 154 14.01 -6.29 -8.66
N ASP A 155 14.17 -6.09 -7.36
CA ASP A 155 13.87 -7.10 -6.34
C ASP A 155 12.36 -7.15 -6.07
N GLY A 156 11.76 -8.34 -6.02
CA GLY A 156 10.31 -8.51 -5.88
C GLY A 156 9.74 -7.87 -4.60
N PRO A 157 8.51 -7.30 -4.61
CA PRO A 157 7.75 -6.77 -5.74
C PRO A 157 8.34 -5.41 -6.17
N GLY A 158 9.24 -5.41 -7.15
CA GLY A 158 9.86 -4.18 -7.63
C GLY A 158 8.98 -3.47 -8.66
N ILE A 159 9.22 -2.19 -8.89
CA ILE A 159 8.47 -1.42 -9.90
C ILE A 159 8.61 -2.01 -11.32
N VAL A 160 9.78 -2.57 -11.64
CA VAL A 160 10.01 -3.24 -12.94
C VAL A 160 9.15 -4.50 -13.05
N THR A 161 8.99 -5.24 -11.96
CA THR A 161 8.18 -6.47 -11.94
C THR A 161 6.71 -6.13 -12.13
N LEU A 162 6.20 -5.09 -11.46
CA LEU A 162 4.81 -4.63 -11.60
C LEU A 162 4.51 -4.05 -12.98
N GLN A 163 5.48 -3.35 -13.59
CA GLN A 163 5.34 -2.86 -14.95
C GLN A 163 5.22 -4.04 -15.93
N LYS A 164 6.06 -5.08 -15.77
CA LYS A 164 6.04 -6.27 -16.63
C LYS A 164 4.79 -7.13 -16.43
N SER A 165 4.26 -7.22 -15.22
CA SER A 165 3.02 -7.97 -14.96
C SER A 165 1.76 -7.22 -15.36
N GLY A 166 1.85 -5.91 -15.61
CA GLY A 166 0.70 -5.05 -15.92
C GLY A 166 -0.08 -4.57 -14.69
N ASP A 167 0.36 -4.92 -13.48
CA ASP A 167 -0.31 -4.56 -12.22
C ASP A 167 -0.01 -3.13 -11.77
N LEU A 168 1.03 -2.49 -12.34
CA LEU A 168 1.45 -1.15 -11.94
C LEU A 168 0.35 -0.10 -12.16
N ILE A 169 -0.28 -0.08 -13.35
CA ILE A 169 -1.31 0.90 -13.70
C ILE A 169 -2.55 0.79 -12.80
N PRO A 170 -3.13 -0.41 -12.56
CA PRO A 170 -4.22 -0.57 -11.60
C PRO A 170 -3.91 -0.05 -10.19
N ILE A 171 -2.70 -0.29 -9.69
CA ILE A 171 -2.29 0.15 -8.35
C ILE A 171 -2.19 1.68 -8.30
N LEU A 172 -1.63 2.31 -9.35
CA LEU A 172 -1.52 3.76 -9.46
C LEU A 172 -2.89 4.45 -9.56
N GLN A 173 -3.81 3.90 -10.34
CA GLN A 173 -5.18 4.40 -10.43
C GLN A 173 -5.90 4.32 -9.08
N LYS A 174 -5.76 3.18 -8.38
CA LYS A 174 -6.33 3.01 -7.03
C LYS A 174 -5.77 4.02 -6.03
N ALA A 175 -4.50 4.38 -6.16
CA ALA A 175 -3.84 5.38 -5.32
C ALA A 175 -4.20 6.82 -5.69
N GLY A 176 -4.92 7.06 -6.79
CA GLY A 176 -5.25 8.41 -7.28
C GLY A 176 -4.03 9.15 -7.87
N ALA A 177 -3.06 8.41 -8.39
CA ALA A 177 -1.84 8.96 -8.98
C ALA A 177 -1.94 9.18 -10.50
N LEU A 178 -3.03 8.71 -11.11
CA LEU A 178 -3.40 8.79 -12.53
C LEU A 178 -4.83 9.27 -12.69
#